data_AF-A0A0R2BI78-F1
#
_entry.id   AF-A0A0R2BI78-F1
#
_cell.length_a   1.000
_cell.length_b   1.000
_cell.length_c   1.000
_cell.angle_alpha   90.00
_cell.angle_beta   90.00
_cell.angle_gamma   90.00
#
_symmetry.space_group_name_H-M   'P 1'
#
loop_
_entity.id
_entity.type
_entity.pdbx_description
1 polymer ?
#
loop_
_entity_poly.entity_id
_entity_poly.type
_entity_poly.pdbx_seq_one_letter_code
_entity_poly.pdbx_strand_id
1 'polypeptide(L)'
;MKQEQMMLKFQNFFNENDDLRVFGMNGSRTNPNVVDDKFKDYDVVFFTDKVDKYVADRSFMKAFGEILLATEPGHDGLYLPEPLDVDGRHNFLVLYQSGLRIDWQFRPLKQLKGYLKEDTLTRIVGDKDGRVTKSLHPNDRQYWLGRPSEKTFNSSVKEFWWEFVNTLKAAIRQENFLAQFYLNLTREELIRMLTWGVATSHGFERSYGKENQQALKLLSPKVQRQVLATYDTSSLTAIYAALKAMGQLENTALKLVGDKLSLNYQPLLKLDQVPLTYLCSKDEQDLATYFDQQNASLLFQQESQLIDWGNRDEDIDSLVVVGSYGQGTQKPESDLDLVLITGNKAKFFQHHEFVNQFGKTTKVQTEFYGAVTSIRATYEDASEIEFSIADATWLEKPLPASTKQVLQGGFKVLVDKRQQFKNIKHLTTEQDLQ
;
A
#
# COMPACT_ATOMS: atom_id res chain seq x y z
N MET A 1 15.86 -32.54 3.29
CA MET A 1 15.46 -33.55 4.28
C MET A 1 13.97 -33.40 4.54
N LYS A 2 13.19 -34.49 4.65
CA LYS A 2 11.75 -34.39 4.95
C LYS A 2 11.55 -33.95 6.41
N GLN A 3 10.48 -33.19 6.71
CA GLN A 3 10.23 -32.64 8.04
C GLN A 3 10.23 -33.71 9.16
N GLU A 4 9.61 -34.86 8.90
CA GLU A 4 9.56 -35.99 9.85
C GLU A 4 10.96 -36.49 10.25
N GLN A 5 11.88 -36.56 9.27
CA GLN A 5 13.25 -36.98 9.53
C GLN A 5 13.99 -35.97 10.42
N MET A 6 13.75 -34.67 10.21
CA MET A 6 14.36 -33.63 11.04
C MET A 6 13.80 -33.66 12.47
N MET A 7 12.48 -33.82 12.62
CA MET A 7 11.85 -33.98 13.93
C MET A 7 12.39 -35.17 14.70
N LEU A 8 12.63 -36.30 14.02
CA LEU A 8 13.25 -37.47 14.63
C LEU A 8 14.67 -37.17 15.11
N LYS A 9 15.47 -36.41 14.34
CA LYS A 9 16.81 -35.99 14.78
C LYS A 9 16.76 -35.14 16.05
N PHE A 10 15.84 -34.18 16.14
CA PHE A 10 15.67 -33.39 17.37
C PHE A 10 15.23 -34.24 18.56
N GLN A 11 14.29 -35.17 18.33
CA GLN A 11 13.82 -36.06 19.38
C GLN A 11 14.92 -37.01 19.86
N ASN A 12 15.76 -37.53 18.96
CA ASN A 12 16.92 -38.33 19.34
C ASN A 12 17.92 -37.50 20.15
N PHE A 13 18.26 -36.30 19.70
CA PHE A 13 19.11 -35.38 20.45
C PHE A 13 18.57 -35.10 21.87
N PHE A 14 17.27 -34.86 22.00
CA PHE A 14 16.60 -34.70 23.29
C PHE A 14 16.71 -35.95 24.17
N ASN A 15 16.43 -37.13 23.59
CA ASN A 15 16.42 -38.38 24.32
C ASN A 15 17.83 -38.78 24.80
N GLU A 16 18.84 -38.63 23.94
CA GLU A 16 20.25 -38.96 24.22
C GLU A 16 20.91 -38.03 25.26
N ASN A 17 20.36 -36.83 25.49
CA ASN A 17 20.88 -35.90 26.49
C ASN A 17 20.05 -35.92 27.79
N ASP A 18 20.62 -36.54 28.84
CA ASP A 18 19.99 -36.70 30.14
C ASP A 18 19.92 -35.44 31.01
N ASP A 19 20.43 -34.30 30.56
CA ASP A 19 20.21 -33.01 31.22
C ASP A 19 19.03 -32.22 30.62
N LEU A 20 18.68 -32.45 29.34
CA LEU A 20 17.53 -31.80 28.71
C LEU A 20 16.24 -32.41 29.25
N ARG A 21 15.40 -31.63 29.96
CA ARG A 21 14.19 -32.14 30.63
C ARG A 21 12.90 -31.92 29.85
N VAL A 22 12.81 -30.80 29.13
CA VAL A 22 11.65 -30.47 28.28
C VAL A 22 12.15 -30.01 26.91
N PHE A 23 11.49 -30.49 25.86
CA PHE A 23 11.69 -30.07 24.47
C PHE A 23 10.37 -29.47 23.96
N GLY A 24 10.41 -28.20 23.58
CA GLY A 24 9.33 -27.49 22.91
C GLY A 24 9.75 -26.94 21.55
N MET A 25 8.76 -26.45 20.81
CA MET A 25 8.91 -25.74 19.55
C MET A 25 7.95 -24.56 19.48
N ASN A 26 8.31 -23.54 18.70
CA ASN A 26 7.46 -22.38 18.40
C ASN A 26 7.40 -22.13 16.89
N GLY A 27 6.96 -20.94 16.52
CA GLY A 27 7.10 -20.40 15.18
C GLY A 27 6.11 -20.97 14.17
N SER A 28 6.39 -20.73 12.90
CA SER A 28 5.44 -21.04 11.82
C SER A 28 5.17 -22.55 11.64
N ARG A 29 6.06 -23.42 12.11
CA ARG A 29 5.90 -24.89 12.01
C ARG A 29 4.90 -25.46 12.99
N THR A 30 4.56 -24.73 14.05
CA THR A 30 3.52 -25.14 14.99
C THR A 30 2.16 -24.52 14.67
N ASN A 31 2.12 -23.54 13.75
CA ASN A 31 0.88 -22.89 13.34
C ASN A 31 0.10 -23.73 12.31
N PRO A 32 -1.11 -24.24 12.64
CA PRO A 32 -1.91 -25.05 11.72
C PRO A 32 -2.46 -24.25 10.53
N ASN A 33 -2.51 -22.91 10.63
CA ASN A 33 -3.06 -22.02 9.59
C ASN A 33 -1.99 -21.54 8.58
N VAL A 34 -0.71 -21.88 8.79
CA VAL A 34 0.38 -21.49 7.90
C VAL A 34 0.72 -22.64 6.98
N VAL A 35 0.54 -22.41 5.67
CA VAL A 35 0.92 -23.35 4.61
C VAL A 35 2.38 -23.75 4.77
N ASP A 36 2.66 -25.04 4.65
CA ASP A 36 4.04 -25.52 4.69
C ASP A 36 4.79 -25.12 3.42
N ASP A 37 5.98 -24.56 3.58
CA ASP A 37 6.86 -24.18 2.49
C ASP A 37 8.33 -24.45 2.84
N LYS A 38 9.18 -24.35 1.81
CA LYS A 38 10.61 -24.65 1.92
C LYS A 38 11.44 -23.58 2.67
N PHE A 39 10.84 -22.45 3.03
CA PHE A 39 11.49 -21.33 3.72
C PHE A 39 11.16 -21.29 5.23
N LYS A 40 10.33 -22.21 5.74
CA LYS A 40 10.05 -22.31 7.18
C LYS A 40 11.27 -22.81 7.96
N ASP A 41 11.68 -22.01 8.93
CA ASP A 41 12.74 -22.32 9.89
C ASP A 41 12.27 -23.36 10.94
N TYR A 42 13.19 -23.88 11.74
CA TYR A 42 12.88 -24.69 12.93
C TYR A 42 13.23 -23.93 14.21
N ASP A 43 12.21 -23.49 14.94
CA ASP A 43 12.36 -22.90 16.27
C ASP A 43 12.30 -23.98 17.35
N VAL A 44 13.45 -24.40 17.89
CA VAL A 44 13.55 -25.47 18.89
C VAL A 44 13.96 -24.93 20.25
N VAL A 45 13.25 -25.34 21.30
CA VAL A 45 13.48 -24.88 22.67
C VAL A 45 13.75 -26.07 23.58
N PHE A 46 14.92 -26.11 24.21
CA PHE A 46 15.30 -27.13 25.18
C PHE A 46 15.46 -26.53 26.58
N PHE A 47 14.88 -27.18 27.58
CA PHE A 47 15.02 -26.78 28.97
C PHE A 47 16.03 -27.66 29.70
N THR A 48 17.02 -27.02 30.33
CA THR A 48 18.11 -27.64 31.09
C THR A 48 18.67 -26.63 32.08
N ASP A 49 19.10 -27.07 33.26
CA ASP A 49 19.87 -26.22 34.18
C ASP A 49 21.37 -26.19 33.83
N LYS A 50 21.78 -26.88 32.75
CA LYS A 50 23.15 -26.91 32.24
C LYS A 50 23.30 -26.15 30.91
N VAL A 51 22.71 -24.96 30.80
CA VAL A 51 22.78 -24.15 29.56
C VAL A 51 24.23 -23.93 29.12
N ASP A 52 25.13 -23.61 30.05
CA ASP A 52 26.56 -23.37 29.79
C ASP A 52 27.26 -24.55 29.09
N LYS A 53 26.78 -25.79 29.26
CA LYS A 53 27.30 -26.97 28.54
C LYS A 53 27.21 -26.77 27.03
N TYR A 54 26.06 -26.28 26.55
CA TYR A 54 25.79 -26.09 25.12
C TYR A 54 26.42 -24.82 24.58
N VAL A 55 26.68 -23.84 25.44
CA VAL A 55 27.44 -22.63 25.09
C VAL A 55 28.92 -22.96 24.90
N ALA A 56 29.48 -23.75 25.82
CA ALA A 56 30.90 -24.14 25.81
C ALA A 56 31.23 -25.15 24.70
N ASP A 57 30.37 -26.14 24.44
CA ASP A 57 30.54 -27.10 23.35
C ASP A 57 29.35 -27.10 22.38
N ARG A 58 29.61 -26.56 21.18
CA ARG A 58 28.63 -26.38 20.10
C ARG A 58 28.70 -27.49 19.05
N SER A 59 29.49 -28.53 19.30
CA SER A 59 29.68 -29.65 18.37
C SER A 59 28.37 -30.33 17.98
N PHE A 60 27.37 -30.33 18.87
CA PHE A 60 26.04 -30.89 18.62
C PHE A 60 25.38 -30.33 17.35
N MET A 61 25.60 -29.06 17.02
CA MET A 61 24.98 -28.42 15.85
C MET A 61 25.44 -29.10 14.55
N LYS A 62 26.66 -29.65 14.51
CA LYS A 62 27.21 -30.35 13.34
C LYS A 62 26.47 -31.66 13.03
N ALA A 63 25.76 -32.23 14.00
CA ALA A 63 24.93 -33.41 13.76
C ALA A 63 23.75 -33.13 12.82
N PHE A 64 23.40 -31.85 12.62
CA PHE A 64 22.28 -31.42 11.76
C PHE A 64 22.72 -31.00 10.35
N GLY A 65 24.03 -30.86 10.13
CA GLY A 65 24.62 -30.57 8.83
C GLY A 65 25.91 -29.77 8.96
N GLU A 66 26.52 -29.46 7.82
CA GLU A 66 27.63 -28.52 7.77
C GLU A 66 27.11 -27.08 7.96
N ILE A 67 27.70 -26.36 8.91
CA ILE A 67 27.30 -25.00 9.28
C ILE A 67 27.87 -24.02 8.24
N LEU A 68 27.00 -23.18 7.68
CA LEU A 68 27.39 -22.08 6.81
C LEU A 68 27.53 -20.76 7.59
N LEU A 69 26.60 -20.48 8.51
CA LEU A 69 26.59 -19.30 9.36
C LEU A 69 25.96 -19.66 10.71
N ALA A 70 26.55 -19.16 11.80
CA ALA A 70 25.98 -19.23 13.13
C ALA A 70 26.17 -17.89 13.85
N THR A 71 25.16 -17.44 14.59
CA THR A 71 25.18 -16.20 15.38
C THR A 71 24.42 -16.38 16.69
N GLU A 72 24.79 -15.57 17.68
CA GLU A 72 24.26 -15.58 19.04
C GLU A 72 23.66 -14.20 19.35
N PRO A 73 22.35 -14.00 19.08
CA PRO A 73 21.66 -12.77 19.43
C PRO A 73 21.87 -12.42 20.91
N GLY A 74 22.19 -11.14 21.18
CA GLY A 74 22.48 -10.64 22.53
C GLY A 74 23.88 -10.94 23.07
N HIS A 75 24.68 -11.76 22.37
CA HIS A 75 26.00 -12.20 22.83
C HIS A 75 27.14 -11.91 21.84
N ASP A 76 26.85 -11.75 20.55
CA ASP A 76 27.83 -11.35 19.52
C ASP A 76 28.24 -9.86 19.59
N GLY A 77 27.76 -9.12 20.59
CA GLY A 77 28.17 -7.73 20.86
C GLY A 77 27.53 -6.65 19.98
N LEU A 78 26.64 -7.02 19.05
CA LEU A 78 25.87 -6.07 18.24
C LEU A 78 24.69 -5.44 18.99
N TYR A 79 24.10 -6.19 19.92
CA TYR A 79 22.97 -5.77 20.72
C TYR A 79 23.17 -6.22 22.17
N LEU A 80 22.60 -5.47 23.11
CA LEU A 80 22.56 -5.88 24.51
C LEU A 80 21.71 -7.16 24.66
N PRO A 81 22.07 -8.07 25.58
CA PRO A 81 21.27 -9.25 25.86
C PRO A 81 19.87 -8.87 26.38
N GLU A 82 18.85 -9.62 25.98
CA GLU A 82 17.50 -9.42 26.48
C GLU A 82 17.39 -9.86 27.96
N PRO A 83 16.38 -9.41 28.73
CA PRO A 83 16.21 -9.82 30.12
C PRO A 83 16.19 -11.35 30.32
N LEU A 84 15.64 -12.10 29.37
CA LEU A 84 15.62 -13.56 29.41
C LEU A 84 17.02 -14.17 29.21
N ASP A 85 17.85 -13.55 28.38
CA ASP A 85 19.24 -13.95 28.14
C ASP A 85 20.09 -13.70 29.38
N VAL A 86 19.93 -12.51 29.99
CA VAL A 86 20.53 -12.18 31.30
C VAL A 86 20.09 -13.16 32.38
N ASP A 87 18.86 -13.68 32.31
CA ASP A 87 18.34 -14.69 33.24
C ASP A 87 18.74 -16.13 32.87
N GLY A 88 19.63 -16.32 31.89
CA GLY A 88 20.30 -17.58 31.57
C GLY A 88 19.80 -18.31 30.33
N ARG A 89 18.90 -17.70 29.53
CA ARG A 89 18.56 -18.22 28.19
C ARG A 89 19.75 -18.01 27.25
N HIS A 90 19.97 -18.96 26.34
CA HIS A 90 20.93 -18.79 25.27
C HIS A 90 20.33 -19.18 23.92
N ASN A 91 20.49 -18.33 22.91
CA ASN A 91 19.98 -18.56 21.56
C ASN A 91 21.13 -18.75 20.56
N PHE A 92 20.96 -19.67 19.61
CA PHE A 92 21.83 -19.80 18.43
C PHE A 92 20.97 -19.79 17.17
N LEU A 93 21.24 -18.88 16.23
CA LEU A 93 20.62 -18.92 14.91
C LEU A 93 21.61 -19.55 13.94
N VAL A 94 21.25 -20.68 13.34
CA VAL A 94 22.17 -21.48 12.53
C VAL A 94 21.60 -21.69 11.13
N LEU A 95 22.36 -21.27 10.12
CA LEU A 95 22.14 -21.59 8.71
C LEU A 95 23.16 -22.63 8.26
N TYR A 96 22.67 -23.72 7.68
CA TYR A 96 23.50 -24.82 7.18
C TYR A 96 23.77 -24.68 5.69
N GLN A 97 24.83 -25.31 5.18
CA GLN A 97 25.16 -25.35 3.75
C GLN A 97 24.03 -25.91 2.87
N SER A 98 23.13 -26.70 3.46
CA SER A 98 21.93 -27.21 2.80
C SER A 98 20.82 -26.16 2.61
N GLY A 99 20.98 -24.96 3.17
CA GLY A 99 19.94 -23.93 3.26
C GLY A 99 18.97 -24.12 4.44
N LEU A 100 19.08 -25.20 5.21
CA LEU A 100 18.32 -25.41 6.43
C LEU A 100 18.64 -24.31 7.45
N ARG A 101 17.62 -23.80 8.14
CA ARG A 101 17.75 -22.89 9.27
C ARG A 101 17.14 -23.48 10.53
N ILE A 102 17.89 -23.42 11.62
CA ILE A 102 17.46 -23.85 12.95
C ILE A 102 17.80 -22.74 13.94
N ASP A 103 16.77 -22.30 14.65
CA ASP A 103 16.87 -21.35 15.74
C ASP A 103 16.80 -22.16 17.05
N TRP A 104 17.96 -22.32 17.68
CA TRP A 104 18.13 -23.06 18.91
C TRP A 104 17.95 -22.15 20.10
N GLN A 105 17.20 -22.61 21.08
CA GLN A 105 17.04 -21.93 22.35
C GLN A 105 17.27 -22.92 23.49
N PHE A 106 18.20 -22.62 24.38
CA PHE A 106 18.43 -23.35 25.63
C PHE A 106 18.01 -22.47 26.80
N ARG A 107 17.19 -23.01 27.72
CA ARG A 107 16.64 -22.25 28.84
C ARG A 107 16.79 -22.98 30.17
N PRO A 108 17.09 -22.27 31.26
CA PRO A 108 17.00 -22.80 32.62
C PRO A 108 15.57 -23.26 32.94
N LEU A 109 15.41 -24.29 33.78
CA LEU A 109 14.08 -24.84 34.09
C LEU A 109 13.17 -23.84 34.79
N LYS A 110 13.76 -22.88 35.53
CA LYS A 110 13.02 -21.76 36.15
C LYS A 110 12.20 -20.94 35.14
N GLN A 111 12.60 -20.89 33.87
CA GLN A 111 11.92 -20.12 32.82
C GLN A 111 10.74 -20.87 32.19
N LEU A 112 10.56 -22.18 32.45
CA LEU A 112 9.53 -23.00 31.81
C LEU A 112 8.12 -22.44 32.02
N LYS A 113 7.79 -22.00 33.22
CA LYS A 113 6.45 -21.45 33.52
C LYS A 113 6.14 -20.16 32.76
N GLY A 114 7.17 -19.34 32.52
CA GLY A 114 7.06 -18.13 31.70
C GLY A 114 6.86 -18.50 30.24
N TYR A 115 7.74 -19.34 29.71
CA TYR A 115 7.70 -19.85 28.34
C TYR A 115 6.34 -20.40 27.91
N LEU A 116 5.71 -21.23 28.74
CA LEU A 116 4.40 -21.83 28.43
C LEU A 116 3.25 -20.79 28.28
N LYS A 117 3.52 -19.50 28.55
CA LYS A 117 2.59 -18.38 28.40
C LYS A 117 3.07 -17.31 27.42
N GLU A 118 4.29 -17.43 26.90
CA GLU A 118 4.92 -16.41 26.05
C GLU A 118 4.28 -16.35 24.65
N ASP A 119 3.98 -17.51 24.06
CA ASP A 119 3.43 -17.63 22.70
C ASP A 119 2.31 -18.69 22.63
N THR A 120 1.19 -18.34 22.02
CA THR A 120 0.10 -19.31 21.77
C THR A 120 0.45 -20.37 20.73
N LEU A 121 1.54 -20.20 19.98
CA LEU A 121 2.10 -21.18 19.05
C LEU A 121 3.07 -22.18 19.70
N THR A 122 3.21 -22.21 21.02
CA THR A 122 4.07 -23.18 21.69
C THR A 122 3.53 -24.62 21.60
N ARG A 123 4.37 -25.53 21.10
CA ARG A 123 4.14 -26.99 21.11
C ARG A 123 5.18 -27.67 22.00
N ILE A 124 4.75 -28.54 22.91
CA ILE A 124 5.66 -29.43 23.64
C ILE A 124 5.82 -30.74 22.87
N VAL A 125 7.07 -31.13 22.61
CA VAL A 125 7.44 -32.33 21.87
C VAL A 125 7.87 -33.45 22.81
N GLY A 126 8.56 -33.12 23.90
CA GLY A 126 9.00 -34.09 24.90
C GLY A 126 9.08 -33.48 26.30
N ASP A 127 8.74 -34.28 27.30
CA ASP A 127 8.86 -33.93 28.72
C ASP A 127 9.21 -35.19 29.51
N LYS A 128 10.45 -35.27 29.97
CA LYS A 128 10.97 -36.46 30.67
C LYS A 128 10.48 -36.55 32.12
N ASP A 129 10.01 -35.43 32.67
CA ASP A 129 9.71 -35.30 34.10
C ASP A 129 8.20 -35.08 34.37
N GLY A 130 7.38 -34.93 33.32
CA GLY A 130 5.95 -34.62 33.46
C GLY A 130 5.66 -33.23 34.05
N ARG A 131 6.56 -32.26 33.79
CA ARG A 131 6.48 -30.88 34.31
C ARG A 131 5.35 -30.06 33.67
N VAL A 132 4.98 -30.37 32.42
CA VAL A 132 3.93 -29.67 31.68
C VAL A 132 2.59 -30.35 31.96
N THR A 133 1.87 -29.84 32.95
CA THR A 133 0.60 -30.45 33.39
C THR A 133 -0.62 -30.03 32.58
N LYS A 134 -0.49 -28.98 31.76
CA LYS A 134 -1.57 -28.48 30.89
C LYS A 134 -1.25 -28.77 29.44
N SER A 135 -2.19 -29.42 28.75
CA SER A 135 -2.12 -29.57 27.30
C SER A 135 -2.09 -28.19 26.64
N LEU A 136 -1.08 -27.98 25.80
CA LEU A 136 -0.98 -26.79 24.94
C LEU A 136 -1.49 -27.16 23.55
N HIS A 137 -2.35 -26.30 23.00
CA HIS A 137 -2.87 -26.42 21.65
C HIS A 137 -2.39 -25.22 20.84
N PRO A 138 -1.32 -25.36 20.05
CA PRO A 138 -0.78 -24.28 19.22
C PRO A 138 -1.87 -23.61 18.38
N ASN A 139 -1.98 -22.29 18.49
CA ASN A 139 -2.92 -21.49 17.71
C ASN A 139 -2.39 -20.07 17.53
N ASP A 140 -2.94 -19.35 16.56
CA ASP A 140 -2.47 -18.02 16.17
C ASP A 140 -3.26 -16.86 16.81
N ARG A 141 -4.03 -17.10 17.87
CA ARG A 141 -4.93 -16.09 18.47
C ARG A 141 -4.20 -14.85 18.97
N GLN A 142 -2.98 -15.00 19.47
CA GLN A 142 -2.14 -13.87 19.88
C GLN A 142 -1.79 -12.93 18.72
N TYR A 143 -1.84 -13.43 17.48
CA TYR A 143 -1.50 -12.68 16.26
C TYR A 143 -2.75 -12.18 15.51
N TRP A 144 -3.93 -12.29 16.10
CA TRP A 144 -5.15 -11.76 15.51
C TRP A 144 -5.14 -10.23 15.58
N LEU A 145 -5.55 -9.59 14.48
CA LEU A 145 -5.51 -8.12 14.35
C LEU A 145 -6.35 -7.42 15.43
N GLY A 146 -7.49 -8.02 15.78
CA GLY A 146 -8.47 -7.43 16.68
C GLY A 146 -9.20 -6.23 16.05
N ARG A 147 -10.45 -6.00 16.47
CA ARG A 147 -11.22 -4.82 16.02
C ARG A 147 -10.63 -3.56 16.67
N PRO A 148 -10.34 -2.49 15.92
CA PRO A 148 -9.83 -1.27 16.51
C PRO A 148 -10.88 -0.60 17.39
N SER A 149 -10.43 -0.05 18.52
CA SER A 149 -11.22 0.92 19.28
C SER A 149 -11.26 2.24 18.51
N GLU A 150 -12.26 3.09 18.78
CA GLU A 150 -12.32 4.44 18.21
C GLU A 150 -11.06 5.26 18.52
N LYS A 151 -10.51 5.11 19.74
CA LYS A 151 -9.24 5.76 20.12
C LYS A 151 -8.08 5.28 19.24
N THR A 152 -7.95 3.96 19.03
CA THR A 152 -6.88 3.37 18.22
C THR A 152 -7.00 3.81 16.77
N PHE A 153 -8.22 3.77 16.22
CA PHE A 153 -8.53 4.22 14.88
C PHE A 153 -8.16 5.71 14.68
N ASN A 154 -8.64 6.59 15.57
CA ASN A 154 -8.34 8.02 15.51
C ASN A 154 -6.84 8.31 15.66
N SER A 155 -6.12 7.53 16.48
CA SER A 155 -4.68 7.71 16.68
C SER A 155 -3.91 7.32 15.43
N SER A 156 -4.28 6.22 14.77
CA SER A 156 -3.64 5.75 13.54
C SER A 156 -3.77 6.78 12.40
N VAL A 157 -4.96 7.34 12.18
CA VAL A 157 -5.16 8.37 11.15
C VAL A 157 -4.35 9.63 11.44
N LYS A 158 -4.24 10.04 12.71
CA LYS A 158 -3.42 11.20 13.09
C LYS A 158 -1.94 10.93 12.88
N GLU A 159 -1.47 9.75 13.25
CA GLU A 159 -0.08 9.33 13.06
C GLU A 159 0.27 9.32 11.57
N PHE A 160 -0.62 8.79 10.72
CA PHE A 160 -0.45 8.82 9.26
C PHE A 160 -0.17 10.23 8.74
N TRP A 161 -1.03 11.20 9.06
CA TRP A 161 -0.86 12.58 8.57
C TRP A 161 0.31 13.31 9.24
N TRP A 162 0.71 12.92 10.44
CA TRP A 162 1.89 13.46 11.11
C TRP A 162 3.18 13.00 10.42
N GLU A 163 3.30 11.71 10.12
CA GLU A 163 4.46 11.17 9.42
C GLU A 163 4.51 11.56 7.95
N PHE A 164 3.35 11.82 7.34
CA PHE A 164 3.25 12.40 6.01
C PHE A 164 4.02 13.74 5.93
N VAL A 165 3.79 14.66 6.87
CA VAL A 165 4.48 15.96 6.86
C VAL A 165 5.93 15.87 7.31
N ASN A 166 6.29 14.89 8.16
CA ASN A 166 7.70 14.61 8.45
C ASN A 166 8.45 14.12 7.20
N THR A 167 7.80 13.29 6.40
CA THR A 167 8.31 12.84 5.11
C THR A 167 8.50 14.02 4.15
N LEU A 168 7.48 14.88 3.98
CA LEU A 168 7.58 16.09 3.14
C LEU A 168 8.74 16.99 3.58
N LYS A 169 8.81 17.29 4.87
CA LYS A 169 9.84 18.14 5.47
C LYS A 169 11.25 17.62 5.18
N ALA A 170 11.49 16.32 5.40
CA ALA A 170 12.77 15.69 5.13
C ALA A 170 13.08 15.64 3.63
N ALA A 171 12.08 15.38 2.79
CA ALA A 171 12.22 15.30 1.33
C ALA A 171 12.59 16.66 0.72
N ILE A 172 11.91 17.74 1.12
CA ILE A 172 12.22 19.12 0.68
C ILE A 172 13.65 19.52 1.07
N ARG A 173 14.12 19.06 2.25
CA ARG A 173 15.50 19.26 2.72
C ARG A 173 16.53 18.34 2.06
N GLN A 174 16.10 17.42 1.20
CA GLN A 174 16.94 16.40 0.56
C GLN A 174 17.62 15.46 1.58
N GLU A 175 17.01 15.27 2.75
CA GLU A 175 17.46 14.35 3.81
C GLU A 175 17.00 12.91 3.48
N ASN A 176 17.47 12.34 2.36
CA ASN A 176 16.87 11.15 1.73
C ASN A 176 16.70 9.94 2.67
N PHE A 177 17.69 9.61 3.52
CA PHE A 177 17.55 8.52 4.49
C PHE A 177 16.48 8.79 5.54
N LEU A 178 16.36 10.04 5.98
CA LEU A 178 15.34 10.46 6.95
C LEU A 178 13.96 10.51 6.30
N ALA A 179 13.86 10.98 5.05
CA ALA A 179 12.63 10.94 4.27
C ALA A 179 12.14 9.51 4.06
N GLN A 180 13.04 8.57 3.71
CA GLN A 180 12.70 7.15 3.57
C GLN A 180 12.24 6.54 4.90
N PHE A 181 12.89 6.91 6.02
CA PHE A 181 12.48 6.47 7.35
C PHE A 181 11.04 6.90 7.66
N TYR A 182 10.70 8.18 7.51
CA TYR A 182 9.35 8.68 7.76
C TYR A 182 8.31 8.17 6.76
N LEU A 183 8.71 7.96 5.49
CA LEU A 183 7.84 7.37 4.49
C LEU A 183 7.45 5.93 4.87
N ASN A 184 8.37 5.18 5.50
CA ASN A 184 8.06 3.86 6.02
C ASN A 184 7.05 3.91 7.16
N LEU A 185 7.20 4.83 8.12
CA LEU A 185 6.22 5.01 9.20
C LEU A 185 4.84 5.43 8.66
N THR A 186 4.82 6.33 7.67
CA THR A 186 3.58 6.71 6.98
C THR A 186 2.91 5.50 6.33
N ARG A 187 3.70 4.63 5.68
CA ARG A 187 3.20 3.41 5.04
C ARG A 187 2.72 2.37 6.04
N GLU A 188 3.34 2.26 7.22
CA GLU A 188 2.89 1.35 8.28
C GLU A 188 1.46 1.67 8.73
N GLU A 189 1.14 2.96 8.89
CA GLU A 189 -0.21 3.42 9.23
C GLU A 189 -1.21 3.12 8.09
N LEU A 190 -0.83 3.38 6.84
CA LEU A 190 -1.67 3.03 5.69
C LEU A 190 -1.93 1.52 5.61
N ILE A 191 -0.90 0.68 5.79
CA ILE A 191 -1.04 -0.78 5.78
C ILE A 191 -2.00 -1.20 6.89
N ARG A 192 -1.93 -0.58 8.09
CA ARG A 192 -2.86 -0.86 9.18
C ARG A 192 -4.30 -0.53 8.79
N MET A 193 -4.54 0.66 8.23
CA MET A 193 -5.88 1.09 7.79
C MET A 193 -6.45 0.17 6.70
N LEU A 194 -5.65 -0.17 5.69
CA LEU A 194 -6.02 -1.11 4.63
C LEU A 194 -6.31 -2.51 5.18
N THR A 195 -5.52 -2.97 6.16
CA THR A 195 -5.72 -4.26 6.82
C THR A 195 -7.03 -4.27 7.61
N TRP A 196 -7.36 -3.20 8.33
CA TRP A 196 -8.70 -3.06 8.94
C TRP A 196 -9.80 -3.09 7.89
N GLY A 197 -9.60 -2.43 6.75
CA GLY A 197 -10.52 -2.48 5.60
C GLY A 197 -10.79 -3.90 5.14
N VAL A 198 -9.73 -4.70 4.92
CA VAL A 198 -9.82 -6.12 4.58
C VAL A 198 -10.55 -6.91 5.67
N ALA A 199 -10.23 -6.65 6.95
CA ALA A 199 -10.82 -7.33 8.10
C ALA A 199 -12.31 -7.08 8.29
N THR A 200 -12.84 -5.96 7.79
CA THR A 200 -14.29 -5.72 7.77
C THR A 200 -15.07 -6.76 6.95
N SER A 201 -14.41 -7.41 6.00
CA SER A 201 -15.03 -8.43 5.13
C SER A 201 -14.52 -9.85 5.42
N HIS A 202 -13.34 -9.99 6.03
CA HIS A 202 -12.68 -11.29 6.27
C HIS A 202 -12.60 -11.70 7.75
N GLY A 203 -13.10 -10.84 8.66
CA GLY A 203 -13.12 -11.06 10.10
C GLY A 203 -11.88 -10.56 10.83
N PHE A 204 -12.05 -10.11 12.08
CA PHE A 204 -10.95 -9.64 12.94
C PHE A 204 -10.30 -10.76 13.77
N GLU A 205 -10.93 -11.93 13.80
CA GLU A 205 -10.52 -13.12 14.55
C GLU A 205 -9.59 -14.01 13.72
N ARG A 206 -8.58 -13.39 13.11
CA ARG A 206 -7.55 -14.07 12.31
C ARG A 206 -6.28 -13.26 12.21
N SER A 207 -5.17 -13.96 11.94
CA SER A 207 -3.92 -13.32 11.53
C SER A 207 -3.96 -12.93 10.05
N TYR A 208 -3.35 -11.78 9.72
CA TYR A 208 -3.05 -11.34 8.36
C TYR A 208 -1.57 -11.53 8.01
N GLY A 209 -0.88 -12.40 8.75
CA GLY A 209 0.55 -12.63 8.65
C GLY A 209 1.37 -11.55 9.35
N LYS A 210 2.67 -11.84 9.53
CA LYS A 210 3.65 -10.89 10.07
C LYS A 210 3.66 -9.61 9.20
N GLU A 211 3.70 -8.45 9.83
CA GLU A 211 3.57 -7.14 9.18
C GLU A 211 2.35 -7.02 8.24
N ASN A 212 1.27 -7.77 8.51
CA ASN A 212 0.06 -7.81 7.68
C ASN A 212 0.30 -8.21 6.20
N GLN A 213 1.38 -8.92 5.90
CA GLN A 213 1.78 -9.22 4.50
C GLN A 213 0.72 -10.00 3.68
N GLN A 214 -0.21 -10.72 4.33
CA GLN A 214 -1.31 -11.39 3.63
C GLN A 214 -2.45 -10.43 3.26
N ALA A 215 -2.59 -9.29 3.95
CA ALA A 215 -3.63 -8.30 3.67
C ALA A 215 -3.51 -7.77 2.24
N LEU A 216 -2.28 -7.57 1.75
CA LEU A 216 -2.01 -7.12 0.38
C LEU A 216 -2.68 -8.03 -0.66
N LYS A 217 -2.65 -9.36 -0.46
CA LYS A 217 -3.24 -10.35 -1.39
C LYS A 217 -4.77 -10.31 -1.40
N LEU A 218 -5.39 -9.77 -0.36
CA LEU A 218 -6.83 -9.66 -0.21
C LEU A 218 -7.40 -8.32 -0.70
N LEU A 219 -6.53 -7.35 -1.03
CA LEU A 219 -6.93 -6.08 -1.64
C LEU A 219 -7.28 -6.27 -3.11
N SER A 220 -8.02 -5.32 -3.70
CA SER A 220 -8.29 -5.36 -5.14
C SER A 220 -7.01 -5.16 -5.95
N PRO A 221 -6.90 -5.72 -7.17
CA PRO A 221 -5.70 -5.55 -8.01
C PRO A 221 -5.31 -4.08 -8.24
N LYS A 222 -6.28 -3.17 -8.31
CA LYS A 222 -6.04 -1.72 -8.42
C LYS A 222 -5.32 -1.18 -7.18
N VAL A 223 -5.86 -1.46 -6.00
CA VAL A 223 -5.27 -1.01 -4.73
C VAL A 223 -3.90 -1.63 -4.50
N GLN A 224 -3.71 -2.92 -4.85
CA GLN A 224 -2.40 -3.59 -4.77
C GLN A 224 -1.34 -2.83 -5.57
N ARG A 225 -1.64 -2.47 -6.83
CA ARG A 225 -0.71 -1.70 -7.67
C ARG A 225 -0.39 -0.34 -7.07
N GLN A 226 -1.39 0.38 -6.55
CA GLN A 226 -1.18 1.68 -5.92
C GLN A 226 -0.28 1.57 -4.68
N VAL A 227 -0.52 0.57 -3.81
CA VAL A 227 0.34 0.33 -2.63
C VAL A 227 1.77 -0.01 -3.04
N LEU A 228 1.96 -0.89 -4.03
CA LEU A 228 3.29 -1.28 -4.50
C LEU A 228 4.04 -0.12 -5.17
N ALA A 229 3.34 0.76 -5.89
CA ALA A 229 3.95 1.96 -6.47
C ALA A 229 4.52 2.91 -5.40
N THR A 230 4.02 2.86 -4.17
CA THR A 230 4.55 3.70 -3.07
C THR A 230 5.94 3.32 -2.58
N TYR A 231 6.52 2.21 -3.06
CA TYR A 231 7.89 1.78 -2.73
C TYR A 231 8.95 2.37 -3.67
N ASP A 232 8.55 3.06 -4.75
CA ASP A 232 9.50 3.78 -5.59
C ASP A 232 9.94 5.07 -4.89
N THR A 233 11.20 5.08 -4.45
CA THR A 233 11.85 6.25 -3.83
C THR A 233 13.11 6.66 -4.58
N SER A 234 13.18 6.31 -5.88
CA SER A 234 14.31 6.60 -6.77
C SER A 234 14.57 8.09 -6.99
N SER A 235 13.59 8.95 -6.70
CA SER A 235 13.68 10.40 -6.85
C SER A 235 12.75 11.14 -5.90
N LEU A 236 12.98 12.45 -5.72
CA LEU A 236 12.08 13.33 -4.98
C LEU A 236 10.64 13.30 -5.53
N THR A 237 10.51 13.33 -6.86
CA THR A 237 9.22 13.22 -7.55
C THR A 237 8.52 11.88 -7.25
N ALA A 238 9.27 10.78 -7.19
CA ALA A 238 8.72 9.48 -6.84
C ALA A 238 8.22 9.44 -5.38
N ILE A 239 8.95 10.06 -4.44
CA ILE A 239 8.51 10.20 -3.04
C ILE A 239 7.20 11.02 -2.95
N TYR A 240 7.09 12.12 -3.71
CA TYR A 240 5.86 12.91 -3.74
C TYR A 240 4.68 12.15 -4.34
N ALA A 241 4.91 11.41 -5.42
CA ALA A 241 3.91 10.53 -6.02
C ALA A 241 3.46 9.43 -5.05
N ALA A 242 4.41 8.82 -4.31
CA ALA A 242 4.12 7.84 -3.27
C ALA A 242 3.24 8.43 -2.17
N LEU A 243 3.60 9.59 -1.61
CA LEU A 243 2.80 10.29 -0.60
C LEU A 243 1.39 10.61 -1.11
N LYS A 244 1.26 11.12 -2.33
CA LYS A 244 -0.04 11.44 -2.93
C LYS A 244 -0.93 10.21 -3.04
N ALA A 245 -0.38 9.10 -3.55
CA ALA A 245 -1.09 7.82 -3.62
C ALA A 245 -1.49 7.30 -2.23
N MET A 246 -0.59 7.39 -1.24
CA MET A 246 -0.88 6.99 0.14
C MET A 246 -2.04 7.80 0.72
N GLY A 247 -2.04 9.13 0.54
CA GLY A 247 -3.12 9.98 1.06
C GLY A 247 -4.48 9.67 0.43
N GLN A 248 -4.53 9.33 -0.86
CA GLN A 248 -5.77 8.94 -1.54
C GLN A 248 -6.30 7.59 -1.03
N LEU A 249 -5.39 6.62 -0.86
CA LEU A 249 -5.72 5.31 -0.31
C LEU A 249 -6.20 5.41 1.14
N GLU A 250 -5.54 6.22 1.97
CA GLU A 250 -5.90 6.44 3.37
C GLU A 250 -7.32 7.01 3.47
N ASN A 251 -7.64 8.07 2.72
CA ASN A 251 -8.98 8.66 2.74
C ASN A 251 -10.07 7.71 2.27
N THR A 252 -9.77 6.87 1.28
CA THR A 252 -10.71 5.85 0.78
C THR A 252 -10.94 4.76 1.84
N ALA A 253 -9.87 4.28 2.46
CA ALA A 253 -9.93 3.23 3.48
C ALA A 253 -10.55 3.74 4.79
N LEU A 254 -10.25 4.97 5.19
CA LEU A 254 -10.83 5.67 6.34
C LEU A 254 -12.36 5.69 6.28
N LYS A 255 -12.94 6.06 5.14
CA LYS A 255 -14.40 6.05 4.92
C LYS A 255 -14.96 4.64 5.02
N LEU A 256 -14.36 3.68 4.30
CA LEU A 256 -14.78 2.28 4.29
C LEU A 256 -14.80 1.69 5.70
N VAL A 257 -13.69 1.81 6.44
CA VAL A 257 -13.55 1.26 7.79
C VAL A 257 -14.49 1.97 8.75
N GLY A 258 -14.57 3.31 8.66
CA GLY A 258 -15.45 4.12 9.47
C GLY A 258 -16.92 3.71 9.34
N ASP A 259 -17.41 3.55 8.10
CA ASP A 259 -18.78 3.10 7.83
C ASP A 259 -19.01 1.66 8.32
N LYS A 260 -18.13 0.73 7.94
CA LYS A 260 -18.28 -0.70 8.25
C LYS A 260 -18.19 -1.01 9.74
N LEU A 261 -17.41 -0.23 10.50
CA LEU A 261 -17.25 -0.41 11.93
C LEU A 261 -18.09 0.58 12.75
N SER A 262 -18.88 1.44 12.12
CA SER A 262 -19.69 2.48 12.76
C SER A 262 -18.87 3.38 13.70
N LEU A 263 -17.67 3.78 13.24
CA LEU A 263 -16.77 4.68 13.95
C LEU A 263 -16.98 6.12 13.46
N ASN A 264 -16.82 7.11 14.34
CA ASN A 264 -16.96 8.52 13.94
C ASN A 264 -15.70 9.04 13.24
N TYR A 265 -15.66 8.93 11.92
CA TYR A 265 -14.52 9.36 11.09
C TYR A 265 -14.68 10.75 10.46
N GLN A 266 -15.86 11.37 10.52
CA GLN A 266 -16.14 12.64 9.83
C GLN A 266 -15.16 13.77 10.23
N PRO A 267 -14.78 13.94 11.51
CA PRO A 267 -13.77 14.94 11.88
C PRO A 267 -12.39 14.66 11.30
N LEU A 268 -12.06 13.39 11.04
CA LEU A 268 -10.74 12.96 10.56
C LEU A 268 -10.55 13.22 9.06
N LEU A 269 -11.62 13.27 8.28
CA LEU A 269 -11.54 13.58 6.83
C LEU A 269 -10.84 14.92 6.57
N LYS A 270 -11.02 15.89 7.48
CA LYS A 270 -10.41 17.22 7.37
C LYS A 270 -8.88 17.21 7.49
N LEU A 271 -8.28 16.10 7.95
CA LEU A 271 -6.84 15.96 8.04
C LEU A 271 -6.17 15.83 6.66
N ASP A 272 -6.94 15.59 5.59
CA ASP A 272 -6.43 15.65 4.21
C ASP A 272 -5.92 17.04 3.80
N GLN A 273 -6.26 18.09 4.57
CA GLN A 273 -5.76 19.46 4.40
C GLN A 273 -4.42 19.72 5.09
N VAL A 274 -3.91 18.77 5.88
CA VAL A 274 -2.65 18.92 6.62
C VAL A 274 -1.47 19.21 5.68
N PRO A 275 -1.26 18.47 4.56
CA PRO A 275 -0.16 18.77 3.62
C PRO A 275 -0.26 20.17 3.02
N LEU A 276 -1.46 20.57 2.58
CA LEU A 276 -1.71 21.89 1.99
C LEU A 276 -1.38 23.01 2.98
N THR A 277 -1.94 22.93 4.19
CA THR A 277 -1.72 23.93 5.25
C THR A 277 -0.25 24.02 5.63
N TYR A 278 0.43 22.88 5.74
CA TYR A 278 1.84 22.82 6.09
C TYR A 278 2.71 23.45 5.00
N LEU A 279 2.53 23.07 3.73
CA LEU A 279 3.33 23.56 2.61
C LEU A 279 3.10 25.06 2.35
N CYS A 280 1.86 25.53 2.40
CA CYS A 280 1.56 26.97 2.33
C CYS A 280 2.25 27.77 3.44
N SER A 281 2.39 27.20 4.65
CA SER A 281 3.12 27.85 5.76
C SER A 281 4.65 27.90 5.59
N LYS A 282 5.16 27.29 4.52
CA LYS A 282 6.58 27.21 4.16
C LYS A 282 6.90 27.82 2.80
N ASP A 283 5.96 28.58 2.24
CA ASP A 283 6.10 29.21 0.92
C ASP A 283 6.30 28.20 -0.22
N GLU A 284 5.67 27.02 -0.11
CA GLU A 284 5.73 25.92 -1.09
C GLU A 284 4.39 25.78 -1.85
N GLN A 285 3.87 26.87 -2.45
CA GLN A 285 2.50 26.90 -3.01
C GLN A 285 2.26 25.90 -4.16
N ASP A 286 3.22 25.75 -5.06
CA ASP A 286 3.11 24.83 -6.20
C ASP A 286 3.00 23.37 -5.72
N LEU A 287 3.85 23.01 -4.75
CA LEU A 287 3.81 21.68 -4.14
C LEU A 287 2.53 21.49 -3.30
N ALA A 288 2.05 22.54 -2.64
CA ALA A 288 0.81 22.49 -1.88
C ALA A 288 -0.39 22.19 -2.81
N THR A 289 -0.41 22.79 -4.00
CA THR A 289 -1.45 22.53 -5.02
C THR A 289 -1.37 21.10 -5.55
N TYR A 290 -0.16 20.54 -5.70
CA TYR A 290 0.01 19.14 -6.10
C TYR A 290 -0.64 18.13 -5.13
N PHE A 291 -0.61 18.42 -3.81
CA PHE A 291 -1.17 17.59 -2.75
C PHE A 291 -2.61 17.90 -2.38
N ASP A 292 -3.19 18.97 -2.93
CA ASP A 292 -4.58 19.31 -2.70
C ASP A 292 -5.49 18.24 -3.32
N GLN A 293 -6.06 17.36 -2.49
CA GLN A 293 -6.92 16.28 -2.96
C GLN A 293 -8.27 16.75 -3.52
N GLN A 294 -8.65 18.00 -3.27
CA GLN A 294 -9.86 18.59 -3.83
C GLN A 294 -9.59 19.24 -5.20
N ASN A 295 -8.35 19.67 -5.47
CA ASN A 295 -7.95 20.34 -6.72
C ASN A 295 -7.04 19.54 -7.66
N ALA A 296 -6.39 18.46 -7.22
CA ALA A 296 -5.48 17.66 -8.06
C ALA A 296 -6.20 16.59 -8.92
N SER A 297 -7.23 17.05 -9.63
CA SER A 297 -8.07 16.28 -10.54
C SER A 297 -7.30 15.78 -11.78
N LEU A 298 -7.83 14.83 -12.56
CA LEU A 298 -7.17 14.36 -13.80
C LEU A 298 -6.88 15.52 -14.75
N LEU A 299 -7.82 16.48 -14.83
CA LEU A 299 -7.60 17.73 -15.56
C LEU A 299 -6.38 18.49 -15.03
N PHE A 300 -6.24 18.69 -13.72
CA PHE A 300 -5.08 19.41 -13.17
C PHE A 300 -3.75 18.75 -13.54
N GLN A 301 -3.71 17.41 -13.61
CA GLN A 301 -2.52 16.65 -13.98
C GLN A 301 -2.17 16.78 -15.47
N GLN A 302 -3.19 16.89 -16.33
CA GLN A 302 -3.02 16.86 -17.79
C GLN A 302 -3.13 18.24 -18.45
N GLU A 303 -3.60 19.27 -17.73
CA GLU A 303 -4.01 20.57 -18.28
C GLU A 303 -2.88 21.26 -19.05
N SER A 304 -1.68 21.36 -18.47
CA SER A 304 -0.53 21.98 -19.17
C SER A 304 -0.21 21.25 -20.47
N GLN A 305 -0.20 19.92 -20.44
CA GLN A 305 0.13 19.12 -21.61
C GLN A 305 -0.95 19.20 -22.70
N LEU A 306 -2.22 19.26 -22.30
CA LEU A 306 -3.37 19.46 -23.19
C LEU A 306 -3.32 20.83 -23.86
N ILE A 307 -2.99 21.89 -23.11
CA ILE A 307 -2.80 23.25 -23.64
C ILE A 307 -1.62 23.27 -24.61
N ASP A 308 -0.49 22.68 -24.23
CA ASP A 308 0.71 22.63 -25.08
C ASP A 308 0.48 21.82 -26.37
N TRP A 309 -0.26 20.72 -26.30
CA TRP A 309 -0.67 19.95 -27.48
C TRP A 309 -1.61 20.77 -28.36
N GLY A 310 -2.67 21.33 -27.78
CA GLY A 310 -3.65 22.14 -28.50
C GLY A 310 -3.02 23.36 -29.18
N ASN A 311 -2.04 24.01 -28.56
CA ASN A 311 -1.33 25.15 -29.15
C ASN A 311 -0.36 24.74 -30.27
N ARG A 312 0.39 23.64 -30.12
CA ARG A 312 1.40 23.20 -31.09
C ARG A 312 0.83 22.53 -32.34
N ASP A 313 -0.29 21.81 -32.21
CA ASP A 313 -0.89 21.09 -33.33
C ASP A 313 -1.73 22.05 -34.18
N GLU A 314 -1.30 22.34 -35.41
CA GLU A 314 -1.96 23.31 -36.31
C GLU A 314 -3.36 22.89 -36.74
N ASP A 315 -3.69 21.60 -36.71
CA ASP A 315 -5.01 21.09 -37.06
C ASP A 315 -6.04 21.28 -35.93
N ILE A 316 -5.60 21.69 -34.73
CA ILE A 316 -6.47 21.94 -33.58
C ILE A 316 -6.88 23.41 -33.55
N ASP A 317 -8.17 23.67 -33.76
CA ASP A 317 -8.74 25.01 -33.70
C ASP A 317 -9.12 25.40 -32.27
N SER A 318 -9.77 24.48 -31.56
CA SER A 318 -10.15 24.65 -30.15
C SER A 318 -10.11 23.33 -29.38
N LEU A 319 -9.81 23.41 -28.08
CA LEU A 319 -9.85 22.30 -27.14
C LEU A 319 -10.58 22.74 -25.87
N VAL A 320 -11.63 22.02 -25.50
CA VAL A 320 -12.54 22.39 -24.43
C VAL A 320 -12.83 21.20 -23.53
N VAL A 321 -12.81 21.41 -22.21
CA VAL A 321 -13.25 20.44 -21.22
C VAL A 321 -14.75 20.55 -21.02
N VAL A 322 -15.46 19.42 -21.05
CA VAL A 322 -16.91 19.33 -20.83
C VAL A 322 -17.22 18.31 -19.73
N GLY A 323 -18.46 17.86 -19.62
CA GLY A 323 -18.84 16.80 -18.70
C GLY A 323 -18.67 17.21 -17.23
N SER A 324 -18.28 16.26 -16.37
CA SER A 324 -18.20 16.49 -14.93
C SER A 324 -17.15 17.54 -14.54
N TYR A 325 -16.03 17.59 -15.27
CA TYR A 325 -14.97 18.58 -15.09
C TYR A 325 -15.37 19.97 -15.61
N GLY A 326 -16.11 20.05 -16.73
CA GLY A 326 -16.68 21.30 -17.22
C GLY A 326 -17.76 21.88 -16.29
N GLN A 327 -18.47 21.01 -15.57
CA GLN A 327 -19.50 21.35 -14.58
C GLN A 327 -18.95 21.72 -13.20
N GLY A 328 -17.72 21.31 -12.87
CA GLY A 328 -17.19 21.39 -11.50
C GLY A 328 -17.81 20.37 -10.54
N THR A 329 -18.38 19.27 -11.05
CA THR A 329 -19.04 18.20 -10.29
C THR A 329 -18.27 16.88 -10.31
N GLN A 330 -17.03 16.90 -10.79
CA GLN A 330 -16.15 15.74 -10.93
C GLN A 330 -15.86 15.05 -9.59
N LYS A 331 -15.72 13.73 -9.66
CA LYS A 331 -15.26 12.87 -8.58
C LYS A 331 -13.86 12.33 -8.90
N PRO A 332 -13.12 11.77 -7.93
CA PRO A 332 -11.80 11.20 -8.19
C PRO A 332 -11.77 10.13 -9.30
N GLU A 333 -12.88 9.42 -9.52
CA GLU A 333 -13.07 8.41 -10.56
C GLU A 333 -13.61 8.93 -11.90
N SER A 334 -13.92 10.23 -12.00
CA SER A 334 -14.46 10.82 -13.22
C SER A 334 -13.44 10.77 -14.36
N ASP A 335 -13.91 10.35 -15.54
CA ASP A 335 -13.22 10.51 -16.81
C ASP A 335 -13.10 11.98 -17.18
N LEU A 336 -12.04 12.32 -17.91
CA LEU A 336 -11.84 13.66 -18.45
C LEU A 336 -12.43 13.76 -19.85
N ASP A 337 -13.56 14.45 -19.97
CA ASP A 337 -14.25 14.69 -21.24
C ASP A 337 -13.69 15.93 -21.95
N LEU A 338 -13.16 15.73 -23.16
CA LEU A 338 -12.64 16.78 -24.02
C LEU A 338 -13.42 16.85 -25.33
N VAL A 339 -13.69 18.07 -25.81
CA VAL A 339 -14.15 18.34 -27.17
C VAL A 339 -13.03 19.03 -27.94
N LEU A 340 -12.62 18.38 -29.03
CA LEU A 340 -11.63 18.86 -29.99
C LEU A 340 -12.35 19.39 -31.23
N ILE A 341 -12.19 20.68 -31.54
CA ILE A 341 -12.66 21.27 -32.80
C ILE A 341 -11.51 21.30 -33.79
N THR A 342 -11.71 20.68 -34.95
CA THR A 342 -10.68 20.56 -35.99
C THR A 342 -11.28 20.58 -37.40
N GLY A 343 -10.55 21.19 -38.35
CA GLY A 343 -10.83 21.04 -39.79
C GLY A 343 -10.39 19.68 -40.38
N ASN A 344 -9.63 18.89 -39.63
CA ASN A 344 -8.98 17.66 -40.09
C ASN A 344 -9.29 16.47 -39.16
N LYS A 345 -10.57 16.08 -39.10
CA LYS A 345 -11.01 14.92 -38.29
C LYS A 345 -10.24 13.65 -38.61
N ALA A 346 -9.94 13.41 -39.89
CA ALA A 346 -9.27 12.22 -40.39
C ALA A 346 -7.95 11.94 -39.69
N LYS A 347 -7.13 12.98 -39.46
CA LYS A 347 -5.86 12.87 -38.74
C LYS A 347 -6.01 12.18 -37.39
N PHE A 348 -6.99 12.58 -36.59
CA PHE A 348 -7.11 12.16 -35.20
C PHE A 348 -7.77 10.78 -35.04
N PHE A 349 -8.74 10.42 -35.89
CA PHE A 349 -9.35 9.08 -35.80
C PHE A 349 -8.62 7.99 -36.59
N GLN A 350 -7.79 8.33 -37.59
CA GLN A 350 -6.97 7.33 -38.30
C GLN A 350 -5.69 7.00 -37.54
N HIS A 351 -5.16 7.95 -36.75
CA HIS A 351 -3.94 7.80 -35.99
C HIS A 351 -4.17 8.16 -34.52
N HIS A 352 -4.43 7.14 -33.70
CA HIS A 352 -4.66 7.33 -32.26
C HIS A 352 -3.38 7.62 -31.47
N GLU A 353 -2.19 7.62 -32.09
CA GLU A 353 -0.90 7.71 -31.38
C GLU A 353 -0.77 8.96 -30.49
N PHE A 354 -1.50 10.03 -30.81
CA PHE A 354 -1.51 11.26 -30.02
C PHE A 354 -1.93 11.04 -28.57
N VAL A 355 -2.77 10.03 -28.27
CA VAL A 355 -3.24 9.75 -26.90
C VAL A 355 -2.11 9.27 -25.99
N ASN A 356 -1.04 8.71 -26.55
CA ASN A 356 0.13 8.23 -25.80
C ASN A 356 0.95 9.37 -25.19
N GLN A 357 0.70 10.62 -25.61
CA GLN A 357 1.34 11.78 -25.00
C GLN A 357 0.90 11.91 -23.53
N PHE A 358 -0.35 11.59 -23.21
CA PHE A 358 -0.94 11.78 -21.87
C PHE A 358 -0.73 10.58 -20.93
N GLY A 359 0.04 9.58 -21.38
CA GLY A 359 0.38 8.39 -20.61
C GLY A 359 0.45 7.13 -21.47
N LYS A 360 0.88 6.03 -20.87
CA LYS A 360 0.91 4.73 -21.54
C LYS A 360 -0.50 4.11 -21.55
N THR A 361 -1.06 3.94 -22.75
CA THR A 361 -2.41 3.38 -22.88
C THR A 361 -2.45 1.88 -22.70
N THR A 362 -3.47 1.40 -22.00
CA THR A 362 -3.81 -0.03 -21.90
C THR A 362 -4.95 -0.40 -22.84
N LYS A 363 -5.85 0.55 -23.12
CA LYS A 363 -7.00 0.36 -24.02
C LYS A 363 -7.29 1.68 -24.75
N VAL A 364 -7.59 1.59 -26.05
CA VAL A 364 -8.10 2.70 -26.85
C VAL A 364 -9.33 2.19 -27.61
N GLN A 365 -10.43 2.94 -27.57
CA GLN A 365 -11.68 2.59 -28.22
C GLN A 365 -12.22 3.79 -29.00
N THR A 366 -12.71 3.54 -30.21
CA THR A 366 -13.35 4.56 -31.06
C THR A 366 -14.85 4.36 -31.06
N GLU A 367 -15.60 5.43 -30.83
CA GLU A 367 -17.06 5.45 -30.78
C GLU A 367 -17.60 6.54 -31.70
N PHE A 368 -18.75 6.29 -32.32
CA PHE A 368 -19.35 7.19 -33.31
C PHE A 368 -20.67 7.73 -32.80
N TYR A 369 -20.74 9.04 -32.56
CA TYR A 369 -21.90 9.74 -32.03
C TYR A 369 -22.37 10.81 -33.02
N GLY A 370 -23.07 10.37 -34.08
CA GLY A 370 -23.58 11.27 -35.12
C GLY A 370 -22.44 12.04 -35.81
N ALA A 371 -22.37 13.35 -35.60
CA ALA A 371 -21.34 14.23 -36.18
C ALA A 371 -20.00 14.21 -35.41
N VAL A 372 -19.94 13.55 -34.25
CA VAL A 372 -18.76 13.47 -33.39
C VAL A 372 -18.15 12.07 -33.45
N THR A 373 -16.83 11.99 -33.54
CA THR A 373 -16.07 10.75 -33.36
C THR A 373 -15.34 10.83 -32.04
N SER A 374 -15.64 9.92 -31.11
CA SER A 374 -15.03 9.87 -29.79
C SER A 374 -13.91 8.84 -29.75
N ILE A 375 -12.77 9.21 -29.16
CA ILE A 375 -11.66 8.30 -28.87
C ILE A 375 -11.53 8.25 -27.35
N ARG A 376 -11.83 7.10 -26.75
CA ARG A 376 -11.71 6.87 -25.31
C ARG A 376 -10.42 6.10 -25.04
N ALA A 377 -9.53 6.69 -24.24
CA ALA A 377 -8.23 6.11 -23.88
C ALA A 377 -8.16 5.82 -22.38
N THR A 378 -7.85 4.57 -22.03
CA THR A 378 -7.60 4.12 -20.65
C THR A 378 -6.09 3.93 -20.44
N TYR A 379 -5.54 4.44 -19.35
CA TYR A 379 -4.11 4.44 -19.06
C TYR A 379 -3.70 3.40 -18.01
N GLU A 380 -2.38 3.16 -17.83
CA GLU A 380 -1.86 2.18 -16.86
C GLU A 380 -2.24 2.48 -15.40
N ASP A 381 -2.46 3.76 -15.07
CA ASP A 381 -2.95 4.21 -13.76
C ASP A 381 -4.48 4.09 -13.60
N ALA A 382 -5.16 3.56 -14.61
CA ALA A 382 -6.61 3.44 -14.74
C ALA A 382 -7.38 4.77 -14.84
N SER A 383 -6.69 5.88 -15.13
CA SER A 383 -7.35 7.10 -15.59
C SER A 383 -7.93 6.91 -16.99
N GLU A 384 -8.93 7.72 -17.32
CA GLU A 384 -9.60 7.68 -18.62
C GLU A 384 -9.78 9.11 -19.16
N ILE A 385 -9.43 9.30 -20.42
CA ILE A 385 -9.65 10.55 -21.16
C ILE A 385 -10.48 10.24 -22.40
N GLU A 386 -11.57 10.97 -22.58
CA GLU A 386 -12.40 10.93 -23.76
C GLU A 386 -12.12 12.13 -24.67
N PHE A 387 -11.73 11.88 -25.91
CA PHE A 387 -11.50 12.89 -26.94
C PHE A 387 -12.64 12.86 -27.97
N SER A 388 -13.64 13.71 -27.77
CA SER A 388 -14.73 13.94 -28.73
C SER A 388 -14.28 14.88 -29.84
N ILE A 389 -14.09 14.36 -31.06
CA ILE A 389 -13.59 15.09 -32.22
C ILE A 389 -14.77 15.60 -33.06
N ALA A 390 -14.87 16.91 -33.19
CA ALA A 390 -15.89 17.59 -33.96
C ALA A 390 -15.28 18.60 -34.96
N ASP A 391 -16.05 18.99 -35.96
CA ASP A 391 -15.65 20.01 -36.94
C ASP A 391 -16.34 21.33 -36.59
N ALA A 392 -16.10 22.37 -37.38
CA ALA A 392 -16.66 23.69 -37.15
C ALA A 392 -18.20 23.71 -37.10
N THR A 393 -18.89 22.73 -37.68
CA THR A 393 -20.37 22.66 -37.64
C THR A 393 -20.92 22.41 -36.23
N TRP A 394 -20.09 21.89 -35.32
CA TRP A 394 -20.48 21.71 -33.92
C TRP A 394 -20.84 23.04 -33.24
N LEU A 395 -20.22 24.14 -33.69
CA LEU A 395 -20.44 25.52 -33.20
C LEU A 395 -21.21 26.38 -34.20
N GLU A 396 -21.78 25.79 -35.27
CA GLU A 396 -22.56 26.54 -36.25
C GLU A 396 -23.81 27.13 -35.60
N LYS A 397 -24.20 28.33 -36.01
CA LYS A 397 -25.38 29.02 -35.48
C LYS A 397 -26.58 28.81 -36.42
N PRO A 398 -27.76 28.43 -35.90
CA PRO A 398 -28.07 28.15 -34.50
C PRO A 398 -27.41 26.86 -33.98
N LEU A 399 -26.98 26.85 -32.71
CA LEU A 399 -26.26 25.70 -32.14
C LEU A 399 -27.09 24.41 -32.24
N PRO A 400 -26.49 23.29 -32.66
CA PRO A 400 -27.15 21.99 -32.59
C PRO A 400 -27.66 21.69 -31.18
N ALA A 401 -28.85 21.07 -31.07
CA ALA A 401 -29.48 20.79 -29.78
C ALA A 401 -28.57 19.96 -28.84
N SER A 402 -27.81 19.02 -29.40
CA SER A 402 -26.81 18.23 -28.67
C SER A 402 -25.65 19.07 -28.15
N THR A 403 -25.07 19.96 -28.99
CA THR A 403 -24.03 20.90 -28.57
C THR A 403 -24.52 21.79 -27.43
N LYS A 404 -25.73 22.34 -27.58
CA LYS A 404 -26.34 23.20 -26.57
C LYS A 404 -26.46 22.49 -25.23
N GLN A 405 -26.96 21.26 -25.21
CA GLN A 405 -27.08 20.47 -23.97
C GLN A 405 -25.73 20.28 -23.27
N VAL A 406 -24.68 19.98 -24.03
CA VAL A 406 -23.32 19.82 -23.49
C VAL A 406 -22.81 21.12 -22.89
N LEU A 407 -22.91 22.23 -23.62
CA LEU A 407 -22.40 23.53 -23.18
C LEU A 407 -23.23 24.14 -22.04
N GLN A 408 -24.52 23.83 -21.94
CA GLN A 408 -25.38 24.22 -20.82
C GLN A 408 -25.01 23.54 -19.50
N GLY A 409 -24.46 22.33 -19.56
CA GLY A 409 -23.92 21.67 -18.37
C GLY A 409 -22.76 22.46 -17.77
N GLY A 410 -21.92 23.04 -18.60
CA GLY A 410 -20.72 23.76 -18.19
C GLY A 410 -19.50 23.26 -18.95
N PHE A 411 -18.57 24.17 -19.21
CA PHE A 411 -17.36 23.88 -19.97
C PHE A 411 -16.21 24.81 -19.56
N LYS A 412 -14.98 24.36 -19.81
CA LYS A 412 -13.75 25.15 -19.62
C LYS A 412 -12.93 25.12 -20.90
N VAL A 413 -12.67 26.28 -21.47
CA VAL A 413 -11.85 26.41 -22.68
C VAL A 413 -10.38 26.31 -22.29
N LEU A 414 -9.65 25.37 -22.91
CA LEU A 414 -8.19 25.24 -22.76
C LEU A 414 -7.45 25.96 -23.88
N VAL A 415 -7.92 25.80 -25.12
CA VAL A 415 -7.37 26.44 -26.32
C VAL A 415 -8.52 26.91 -27.20
N ASP A 416 -8.43 28.13 -27.73
CA ASP A 416 -9.39 28.69 -28.71
C ASP A 416 -8.66 29.65 -29.65
N LYS A 417 -8.02 29.11 -30.69
CA LYS A 417 -7.18 29.88 -31.63
C LYS A 417 -8.00 30.81 -32.50
N ARG A 418 -9.26 30.46 -32.76
CA ARG A 418 -10.18 31.19 -33.65
C ARG A 418 -11.17 32.08 -32.91
N GLN A 419 -11.07 32.18 -31.58
CA GLN A 419 -11.99 32.93 -30.72
C GLN A 419 -13.46 32.49 -30.88
N GLN A 420 -13.71 31.21 -31.19
CA GLN A 420 -15.03 30.65 -31.45
C GLN A 420 -15.90 30.56 -30.18
N PHE A 421 -15.28 30.48 -29.00
CA PHE A 421 -15.98 30.40 -27.71
C PHE A 421 -16.15 31.75 -27.01
N LYS A 422 -15.55 32.84 -27.55
CA LYS A 422 -15.57 34.17 -26.93
C LYS A 422 -16.97 34.73 -26.68
N ASN A 423 -17.92 34.41 -27.56
CA ASN A 423 -19.31 34.87 -27.50
C ASN A 423 -20.28 33.79 -27.01
N ILE A 424 -19.77 32.67 -26.52
CA ILE A 424 -20.52 31.58 -25.91
C ILE A 424 -20.27 31.69 -24.41
N LYS A 425 -20.96 32.60 -23.71
CA LYS A 425 -20.86 32.69 -22.24
C LYS A 425 -22.25 32.53 -21.62
N HIS A 426 -22.36 31.54 -20.73
CA HIS A 426 -23.53 31.25 -19.90
C HIS A 426 -24.87 31.28 -20.68
N LEU A 427 -25.15 30.20 -21.43
CA LEU A 427 -26.46 29.92 -22.04
C LEU A 427 -27.52 29.64 -20.94
N THR A 428 -27.89 30.66 -20.16
CA THR A 428 -28.80 30.54 -19.02
C THR A 428 -30.27 30.78 -19.37
N THR A 429 -30.60 31.27 -20.56
CA THR A 429 -31.99 31.53 -20.98
C THR A 429 -32.25 31.30 -22.47
N GLU A 430 -33.51 31.06 -22.84
CA GLU A 430 -33.97 30.75 -24.21
C GLU A 430 -33.71 31.86 -25.26
N GLN A 431 -33.27 33.05 -24.85
CA GLN A 431 -33.00 34.17 -25.78
C GLN A 431 -31.65 34.08 -26.48
N ASP A 432 -30.70 33.26 -26.02
CA ASP A 432 -29.41 33.05 -26.68
C ASP A 432 -29.48 32.03 -27.85
N LEU A 433 -30.71 31.70 -28.30
CA LEU A 433 -31.03 30.62 -29.24
C LEU A 433 -31.50 31.06 -30.62
N GLN A 434 -31.42 32.36 -30.91
CA GLN A 434 -31.55 32.91 -32.27
C GLN A 434 -30.22 33.51 -32.67
#